data_AF-A0A813E6M7-F1
#
_entry.id   AF-A0A813E6M7-F1
#
_cell.length_a   1.000
_cell.length_b   1.000
_cell.length_c   1.000
_cell.angle_alpha   90.00
_cell.angle_beta   90.00
_cell.angle_gamma   90.00
#
_symmetry.space_group_name_H-M   'P 1'
#
loop_
_entity.id
_entity.type
_entity.pdbx_description
1 polymer ?
#
loop_
_entity_poly.entity_id
_entity_poly.type
_entity_poly.pdbx_seq_one_letter_code
_entity_poly.pdbx_strand_id
1 'polypeptide(L)'
;LELLANKPPALSSPQGDMVFPLLEAVQPYAQGAHRRVMQSLDQGAEWPHAIVDEFADLALACLDPSPPRRPSFAAVAKSLKRLTTMKPRCSQMVLTW
;
A
#
# COMPACT_ATOMS: atom_id res chain seq x y z
N LEU A 1 -3.56 -3.66 -0.48
CA LEU A 1 -2.27 -4.05 0.14
C LEU A 1 -1.57 -5.14 -0.66
N GLU A 2 -2.24 -6.23 -1.06
CA GLU A 2 -1.64 -7.27 -1.92
C GLU A 2 -0.99 -6.70 -3.18
N LEU A 3 -1.68 -5.78 -3.86
CA LEU A 3 -1.15 -5.09 -5.04
C LEU A 3 0.15 -4.33 -4.75
N LEU A 4 0.20 -3.58 -3.64
CA LEU A 4 1.38 -2.77 -3.27
C LEU A 4 2.59 -3.64 -2.92
N ALA A 5 2.37 -4.75 -2.21
CA ALA A 5 3.44 -5.57 -1.65
C ALA A 5 3.78 -6.82 -2.47
N ASN A 6 2.92 -7.18 -3.43
CA ASN A 6 2.97 -8.44 -4.19
C ASN A 6 3.16 -9.65 -3.27
N LYS A 7 2.38 -9.68 -2.18
CA LYS A 7 2.37 -10.77 -1.20
C LYS A 7 0.95 -11.34 -1.08
N PRO A 8 0.81 -12.67 -1.02
CA PRO A 8 -0.49 -13.29 -0.81
C PRO A 8 -1.02 -12.97 0.59
N PRO A 9 -2.35 -12.87 0.75
CA PRO A 9 -2.98 -12.50 2.01
C PRO A 9 -2.93 -13.66 3.01
N ALA A 10 -3.05 -14.89 2.51
CA ALA A 10 -2.92 -16.14 3.25
C ALA A 10 -2.39 -17.23 2.32
N LEU A 11 -1.64 -18.18 2.88
CA LEU A 11 -1.20 -19.40 2.22
C LEU A 11 -1.40 -20.59 3.15
N SER A 12 -1.60 -21.77 2.57
CA SER A 12 -1.47 -23.02 3.30
C SER A 12 0.00 -23.43 3.37
N SER A 13 0.47 -23.74 4.57
CA SER A 13 1.78 -24.35 4.79
C SER A 13 1.75 -25.85 4.42
N PRO A 14 2.91 -26.45 4.11
CA PRO A 14 3.00 -27.90 3.89
C PRO A 14 2.53 -28.75 5.08
N GLN A 15 2.51 -28.20 6.29
CA GLN A 15 2.08 -28.85 7.53
C GLN A 15 0.56 -28.77 7.74
N GLY A 16 -0.16 -28.03 6.90
CA GLY A 16 -1.61 -27.83 7.00
C GLY A 16 -2.03 -26.56 7.75
N ASP A 17 -1.08 -25.82 8.35
CA ASP A 17 -1.35 -24.53 9.00
C ASP A 17 -1.54 -23.40 7.99
N MET A 18 -2.22 -22.33 8.39
CA MET A 18 -2.38 -21.10 7.59
C MET A 18 -1.33 -20.07 8.00
N VAL A 19 -0.57 -19.57 7.03
CA VAL A 19 0.38 -18.45 7.20
C VAL A 19 -0.17 -17.19 6.54
N PHE A 20 0.18 -16.01 7.04
CA PHE A 20 -0.36 -14.74 6.56
C PHE A 20 0.76 -13.76 6.16
N PRO A 21 1.48 -14.02 5.04
CA PRO A 21 2.70 -13.29 4.71
C PRO A 21 2.50 -11.77 4.60
N LEU A 22 1.37 -11.34 4.03
CA LEU A 22 1.03 -9.92 3.93
C LEU A 22 0.78 -9.29 5.30
N LEU A 23 0.06 -10.00 6.19
CA LEU A 23 -0.26 -9.52 7.52
C LEU A 23 1.01 -9.40 8.37
N GLU A 24 1.88 -10.41 8.30
CA GLU A 24 3.16 -10.45 9.01
C GLU A 24 4.12 -9.34 8.55
N ALA A 25 4.16 -9.05 7.24
CA ALA A 25 5.00 -8.00 6.67
C ALA A 25 4.50 -6.60 7.05
N VAL A 26 3.21 -6.34 6.89
CA VAL A 26 2.64 -4.98 7.03
C VAL A 26 2.25 -4.66 8.47
N GLN A 27 1.72 -5.64 9.21
CA GLN A 27 1.15 -5.48 10.55
C GLN A 27 0.29 -4.19 10.64
N PRO A 28 -0.84 -4.14 9.93
CA PRO A 28 -1.59 -2.89 9.70
C PRO A 28 -2.15 -2.26 10.98
N TYR A 29 -2.32 -3.05 12.04
CA TYR A 29 -2.86 -2.61 13.33
C TYR A 29 -1.78 -2.19 14.34
N ALA A 30 -0.50 -2.39 14.02
CA ALA A 30 0.61 -1.98 14.87
C ALA A 30 1.14 -0.59 14.46
N GLN A 31 1.72 0.14 15.42
CA GLN A 31 2.40 1.42 15.13
C GLN A 31 3.46 1.22 14.03
N GLY A 32 3.56 2.19 13.11
CA GLY A 32 4.52 2.13 12.01
C GLY A 32 4.06 1.30 10.81
N ALA A 33 2.77 0.94 10.71
CA ALA A 33 2.21 0.21 9.59
C ALA A 33 2.55 0.84 8.23
N HIS A 34 2.41 2.16 8.09
CA HIS A 34 2.77 2.87 6.86
C HIS A 34 4.22 2.62 6.45
N ARG A 35 5.17 2.79 7.39
CA ARG A 35 6.60 2.52 7.13
C ARG A 35 6.82 1.07 6.66
N ARG A 36 6.16 0.10 7.27
CA ARG A 36 6.26 -1.31 6.87
C ARG A 36 5.66 -1.59 5.50
N VAL A 37 4.55 -0.93 5.13
CA VAL A 37 4.02 -0.98 3.74
C VAL A 37 5.09 -0.49 2.77
N MET A 38 5.68 0.67 3.04
CA MET A 38 6.72 1.26 2.19
C MET A 38 7.97 0.38 2.07
N GLN A 39 8.35 -0.31 3.14
CA GLN A 39 9.45 -1.28 3.13
C GLN A 39 9.10 -2.60 2.43
N SER A 40 7.81 -2.90 2.28
CA SER A 40 7.30 -4.14 1.69
C SER A 40 6.85 -3.99 0.25
N LEU A 41 7.06 -2.81 -0.37
CA LEU A 41 6.63 -2.55 -1.75
C LEU A 41 7.25 -3.55 -2.73
N ASP A 42 6.44 -3.93 -3.71
CA ASP A 42 6.90 -4.73 -4.85
C ASP A 42 7.98 -3.96 -5.62
N GLN A 43 9.20 -4.47 -5.58
CA GLN A 43 10.34 -3.88 -6.28
C GLN A 43 10.24 -4.05 -7.80
N GLY A 44 9.47 -5.03 -8.28
CA GLY A 44 9.24 -5.27 -9.71
C GLY A 44 8.15 -4.37 -10.32
N ALA A 45 7.37 -3.66 -9.51
CA ALA A 45 6.24 -2.86 -9.97
C ALA A 45 6.60 -1.40 -10.30
N GLU A 46 7.84 -0.96 -10.06
CA GLU A 46 8.35 0.39 -10.37
C GLU A 46 7.40 1.52 -9.93
N TRP A 47 6.91 1.44 -8.69
CA TRP A 47 5.91 2.37 -8.16
C TRP A 47 6.36 3.84 -8.26
N PRO A 48 5.56 4.74 -8.86
CA PRO A 48 5.84 6.17 -8.80
C PRO A 48 5.81 6.65 -7.35
N HIS A 49 6.93 7.17 -6.85
CA HIS A 49 7.05 7.69 -5.48
C HIS A 49 5.95 8.69 -5.11
N ALA A 50 5.49 9.49 -6.08
CA ALA A 50 4.45 10.49 -5.88
C ALA A 50 3.05 9.91 -5.60
N ILE A 51 2.82 8.62 -5.90
CA ILE A 51 1.52 7.95 -5.77
C ILE A 51 1.52 6.96 -4.60
N VAL A 52 2.64 6.28 -4.39
CA VAL A 52 2.71 5.10 -3.51
C VAL A 52 2.45 5.41 -2.04
N ASP A 53 2.92 6.57 -1.56
CA ASP A 53 2.73 7.05 -0.18
C ASP A 53 1.23 7.23 0.11
N GLU A 54 0.54 8.00 -0.74
CA GLU A 54 -0.89 8.26 -0.59
C GLU A 54 -1.74 7.01 -0.85
N PHE A 55 -1.28 6.09 -1.71
CA PHE A 55 -1.95 4.82 -1.90
C PHE A 55 -1.81 3.89 -0.68
N ALA A 56 -0.65 3.88 -0.02
CA ALA A 56 -0.43 3.14 1.21
C ALA A 56 -1.33 3.66 2.34
N ASP A 57 -1.39 4.99 2.52
CA ASP A 57 -2.29 5.62 3.50
C ASP A 57 -3.76 5.30 3.24
N LEU A 58 -4.21 5.39 1.98
CA LEU A 58 -5.58 5.03 1.61
C LEU A 58 -5.88 3.56 1.92
N ALA A 59 -4.95 2.66 1.62
CA ALA A 59 -5.10 1.23 1.90
C ALA A 59 -5.20 0.94 3.41
N LEU A 60 -4.42 1.64 4.24
CA LEU A 60 -4.47 1.50 5.69
C LEU A 60 -5.74 2.11 6.30
N ALA A 61 -6.22 3.24 5.77
CA ALA A 61 -7.48 3.85 6.21
C ALA A 61 -8.69 2.91 6.01
N CYS A 62 -8.69 2.12 4.94
CA CYS A 62 -9.71 1.08 4.71
C CYS A 62 -9.72 -0.02 5.78
N LEU A 63 -8.62 -0.19 6.52
CA LEU A 63 -8.44 -1.22 7.56
C LEU A 63 -8.62 -0.67 8.98
N ASP A 64 -9.07 0.59 9.16
CA ASP A 64 -9.23 1.15 10.50
C ASP A 64 -10.14 0.24 11.37
N PRO A 65 -9.72 -0.17 12.57
CA PRO A 65 -10.52 -1.01 13.46
C PRO A 65 -11.88 -0.40 13.79
N SER A 66 -12.00 0.93 13.77
CA SER A 66 -13.22 1.68 13.98
C SER A 66 -14.00 1.81 12.67
N PRO A 67 -15.16 1.14 12.49
CA PRO A 67 -15.92 1.19 11.24
C PRO A 67 -16.27 2.60 10.76
N PRO A 68 -16.66 3.57 11.63
CA PRO A 68 -16.93 4.95 11.22
C PRO A 68 -15.73 5.70 10.65
N ARG A 69 -14.50 5.26 10.92
CA ARG A 69 -13.27 5.88 10.42
C ARG A 69 -12.83 5.34 9.06
N ARG A 70 -13.41 4.21 8.63
CA ARG A 70 -13.17 3.66 7.30
C ARG A 70 -13.81 4.59 6.25
N PRO A 71 -13.09 4.95 5.18
CA PRO A 71 -13.68 5.72 4.10
C PRO A 71 -14.81 4.93 3.45
N SER A 72 -15.84 5.65 2.97
CA SER A 72 -16.86 5.03 2.13
C SER A 72 -16.23 4.55 0.81
N PHE A 73 -16.82 3.54 0.19
CA PHE A 73 -16.33 3.05 -1.10
C PHE A 73 -16.28 4.16 -2.17
N ALA A 74 -17.26 5.07 -2.19
CA ALA A 74 -17.27 6.23 -3.08
C ALA A 74 -16.05 7.16 -2.84
N ALA A 75 -15.66 7.38 -1.57
CA ALA A 75 -14.48 8.15 -1.23
C ALA A 75 -13.18 7.44 -1.65
N VAL A 76 -13.11 6.11 -1.48
CA VAL A 76 -11.98 5.28 -1.95
C VAL A 76 -11.85 5.38 -3.47
N ALA A 77 -12.93 5.14 -4.22
CA ALA A 77 -12.93 5.20 -5.68
C ALA A 77 -12.54 6.59 -6.22
N LYS A 78 -13.03 7.66 -5.58
CA LYS A 78 -12.64 9.04 -5.91
C LYS A 78 -11.14 9.28 -5.69
N SER A 79 -10.59 8.77 -4.58
CA SER A 79 -9.17 8.89 -4.24
C SER A 79 -8.30 8.11 -5.22
N LEU A 80 -8.65 6.86 -5.51
CA LEU A 80 -7.97 6.03 -6.51
C LEU A 80 -8.00 6.68 -7.91
N LYS A 81 -9.15 7.23 -8.33
CA LYS A 81 -9.25 7.95 -9.62
C LYS A 81 -8.32 9.16 -9.66
N ARG A 82 -8.22 9.92 -8.56
CA ARG A 82 -7.28 11.04 -8.49
C ARG A 82 -5.83 10.55 -8.62
N LEU A 83 -5.46 9.51 -7.89
CA LEU A 83 -4.12 8.91 -7.94
C LEU A 83 -3.73 8.44 -9.35
N THR A 84 -4.64 7.81 -10.09
CA THR A 84 -4.35 7.34 -11.46
C THR A 84 -4.26 8.47 -12.49
N THR A 85 -4.80 9.66 -12.18
CA THR A 85 -4.67 10.85 -13.03
C THR A 85 -3.46 11.71 -12.71
N MET A 86 -2.72 11.42 -11.64
CA MET A 86 -1.50 12.15 -11.29
C MET A 86 -0.40 11.84 -12.29
N LYS A 87 0.13 12.89 -12.93
CA LYS A 87 1.34 12.76 -13.76
C LYS A 87 2.57 12.66 -12.85
N PRO A 88 3.51 11.75 -13.11
CA PRO A 88 4.79 11.76 -12.41
C PRO A 88 5.43 13.14 -12.61
N ARG A 89 5.90 13.76 -11.53
CA ARG A 89 6.62 15.04 -11.64
C ARG A 89 7.85 14.77 -12.51
N CYS A 90 8.01 15.53 -13.58
CA CYS A 90 9.22 15.51 -14.39
C CYS A 90 10.37 15.84 -13.44
N SER A 91 11.18 14.84 -13.08
CA SER A 91 12.38 15.06 -12.27
C SER A 91 13.25 16.04 -13.04
N GLN A 92 13.40 17.26 -12.54
CA GLN A 92 14.45 18.14 -13.01
C GLN A 92 15.76 17.38 -12.81
N MET A 93 16.36 16.92 -13.90
CA MET A 93 17.77 16.58 -13.95
C MET A 93 18.52 17.83 -13.49
N VAL A 94 19.00 17.80 -12.25
CA VAL A 94 20.08 18.69 -11.80
C VAL A 94 21.31 18.26 -12.60
N LEU A 95 21.53 18.94 -13.73
CA LEU A 95 22.82 18.98 -14.40
C LEU A 95 23.77 19.74 -13.47
N THR A 96 24.54 19.02 -12.65
CA THR A 96 25.76 19.56 -12.04
C THR A 96 26.87 19.45 -13.07
N TRP A 97 27.35 20.60 -13.52
CA TRP A 97 28.49 20.82 -14.40
C TRP A 97 29.80 20.33 -13.78
#